data_AF-A0A246RLN6-F1
#
_entry.id   AF-A0A246RLN6-F1
#
_cell.length_a   1.000
_cell.length_b   1.000
_cell.length_c   1.000
_cell.angle_alpha   90.00
_cell.angle_beta   90.00
_cell.angle_gamma   90.00
#
_symmetry.space_group_name_H-M   'P 1'
#
loop_
_entity.id
_entity.type
_entity.pdbx_description
1 polymer ?
#
loop_
_entity_poly.entity_id
_entity_poly.type
_entity_poly.pdbx_seq_one_letter_code
_entity_poly.pdbx_strand_id
1 'polypeptide(L)'
;MAGYRRQLYRDDAVVLRVQKLGESDRIITLLTRRHGRLRAVARGVRRTTSKFGARLEPFGHVDLQLAGDPKGNVGSSLHSVSQVEGIDLYGRRFLGDYPRYTAASAIAETAERLTPVEREPSLRLFQLTLGALKALSLGEHATTLVLDAYLLRGMSLAGWAPALTACAVCGTPGRHRAFSVPAGGAVCPDCRPPGAAHPAPATIDLMSALTSGDWQVADATATGVRRECSGLVAAHLQWHLERALRSLPLVDRGGPPTGAPDTGPVGGVPAGDDGGTRGGRVRPPRVGVEGLDREMTE
;
A
#
# COMPACT_ATOMS: atom_id res chain seq x y z
N MET A 1 -45.59 -1.69 -2.74
CA MET A 1 -44.13 -1.85 -2.54
C MET A 1 -43.44 -1.83 -3.89
N ALA A 2 -42.84 -0.70 -4.28
CA ALA A 2 -42.09 -0.60 -5.53
C ALA A 2 -40.86 -1.51 -5.43
N GLY A 3 -40.82 -2.58 -6.23
CA GLY A 3 -39.73 -3.54 -6.22
C GLY A 3 -38.40 -2.87 -6.56
N TYR A 4 -37.42 -3.03 -5.67
CA TYR A 4 -36.05 -2.58 -5.90
C TYR A 4 -35.46 -3.31 -7.13
N ARG A 5 -35.37 -2.61 -8.26
CA ARG A 5 -34.77 -3.15 -9.49
C ARG A 5 -33.26 -2.86 -9.46
N ARG A 6 -32.44 -3.88 -9.22
CA ARG A 6 -30.98 -3.77 -9.37
C ARG A 6 -30.65 -3.39 -10.81
N GLN A 7 -29.91 -2.30 -11.01
CA GLN A 7 -29.47 -1.88 -12.33
C GLN A 7 -28.33 -2.80 -12.79
N LEU A 8 -28.40 -3.23 -14.06
CA LEU A 8 -27.30 -3.92 -14.73
C LEU A 8 -26.42 -2.89 -15.43
N TYR A 9 -25.11 -2.99 -15.24
CA TYR A 9 -24.13 -2.14 -15.91
C TYR A 9 -22.82 -2.89 -16.11
N ARG A 10 -21.99 -2.40 -17.04
CA ARG A 10 -20.71 -3.01 -17.43
C ARG A 10 -19.55 -2.09 -17.06
N ASP A 11 -18.41 -2.64 -16.63
CA ASP A 11 -17.21 -1.87 -16.34
C ASP A 11 -15.93 -2.72 -16.44
N ASP A 12 -14.82 -2.05 -16.77
CA ASP A 12 -13.47 -2.61 -16.71
C ASP A 12 -12.97 -2.55 -15.26
N ALA A 13 -12.37 -3.63 -14.76
CA ALA A 13 -11.93 -3.71 -13.37
C ALA A 13 -10.63 -4.49 -13.18
N VAL A 14 -9.88 -4.09 -12.15
CA VAL A 14 -8.79 -4.89 -11.58
C VAL A 14 -9.28 -5.54 -10.29
N VAL A 15 -9.10 -6.86 -10.18
CA VAL A 15 -9.41 -7.61 -8.96
C VAL A 15 -8.32 -7.36 -7.92
N LEU A 16 -8.65 -6.61 -6.88
CA LEU A 16 -7.70 -6.28 -5.81
C LEU A 16 -7.62 -7.38 -4.75
N ARG A 17 -8.78 -7.87 -4.30
CA ARG A 17 -8.88 -8.76 -3.16
C ARG A 17 -10.06 -9.70 -3.27
N VAL A 18 -9.91 -10.89 -2.73
CA VAL A 18 -10.92 -11.94 -2.72
C VAL A 18 -11.11 -12.45 -1.29
N GLN A 19 -12.36 -12.57 -0.85
CA GLN A 19 -12.73 -13.04 0.48
C GLN A 19 -13.79 -14.15 0.37
N LYS A 20 -13.70 -15.19 1.19
CA LYS A 20 -14.73 -16.25 1.22
C LYS A 20 -16.06 -15.68 1.73
N LEU A 21 -17.16 -16.10 1.12
CA LEU A 21 -18.53 -15.82 1.57
C LEU A 21 -19.29 -17.14 1.59
N GLY A 22 -19.46 -17.72 2.77
CA GLY A 22 -19.99 -19.08 2.91
C GLY A 22 -19.18 -20.11 2.12
N GLU A 23 -19.84 -21.19 1.71
CA GLU A 23 -19.17 -22.33 1.11
C GLU A 23 -18.86 -22.15 -0.37
N SER A 24 -19.79 -21.59 -1.15
CA SER A 24 -19.67 -21.54 -2.61
C SER A 24 -19.30 -20.17 -3.16
N ASP A 25 -19.46 -19.10 -2.37
CA ASP A 25 -19.42 -17.73 -2.86
C ASP A 25 -18.15 -17.02 -2.39
N ARG A 26 -17.83 -15.91 -3.06
CA ARG A 26 -16.76 -14.99 -2.63
C ARG A 26 -17.22 -13.54 -2.77
N ILE A 27 -16.71 -12.68 -1.89
CA ILE A 27 -16.75 -11.23 -2.05
C ILE A 27 -15.46 -10.82 -2.75
N ILE A 28 -15.61 -10.09 -3.85
CA ILE A 28 -14.52 -9.58 -4.68
C ILE A 28 -14.46 -8.07 -4.49
N THR A 29 -13.30 -7.55 -4.11
CA THR A 29 -13.01 -6.12 -4.12
C THR A 29 -12.37 -5.77 -5.45
N LEU A 30 -12.98 -4.80 -6.15
CA LEU A 30 -12.65 -4.41 -7.51
C LEU A 30 -12.26 -2.94 -7.52
N LEU A 31 -11.18 -2.60 -8.22
CA LEU A 31 -10.93 -1.22 -8.66
C LEU A 31 -11.45 -1.09 -10.08
N THR A 32 -12.56 -0.38 -10.24
CA THR A 32 -13.20 -0.21 -11.54
C THR A 32 -12.77 1.09 -12.21
N ARG A 33 -12.80 1.10 -13.54
CA ARG A 33 -12.40 2.25 -14.34
C ARG A 33 -13.36 3.43 -14.18
N ARG A 34 -14.67 3.17 -14.11
CA ARG A 34 -15.70 4.21 -14.17
C ARG A 34 -16.43 4.45 -12.86
N HIS A 35 -16.48 3.46 -11.96
CA HIS A 35 -17.26 3.53 -10.73
C HIS A 35 -16.40 3.39 -9.47
N GLY A 36 -15.09 3.60 -9.56
CA GLY A 36 -14.19 3.55 -8.40
C GLY A 36 -14.06 2.17 -7.77
N ARG A 37 -13.72 2.13 -6.48
CA ARG A 37 -13.62 0.85 -5.75
C ARG A 37 -15.02 0.34 -5.41
N LEU A 38 -15.31 -0.90 -5.79
CA LEU A 38 -16.57 -1.59 -5.53
C LEU A 38 -16.34 -2.96 -4.87
N ARG A 39 -17.36 -3.45 -4.17
CA ARG A 39 -17.40 -4.82 -3.65
C ARG A 39 -18.56 -5.58 -4.30
N ALA A 40 -18.27 -6.77 -4.82
CA ALA A 40 -19.25 -7.58 -5.53
C ALA A 40 -19.24 -9.03 -5.04
N VAL A 41 -20.42 -9.63 -4.94
CA VAL A 41 -20.57 -11.06 -4.64
C VAL A 41 -20.51 -11.85 -5.94
N ALA A 42 -19.61 -12.82 -5.99
CA ALA A 42 -19.53 -13.83 -7.03
C ALA A 42 -20.13 -15.14 -6.52
N ARG A 43 -21.41 -15.37 -6.85
CA ARG A 43 -22.16 -16.54 -6.40
C ARG A 43 -21.69 -17.81 -7.09
N GLY A 44 -21.48 -18.88 -6.34
CA GLY A 44 -21.07 -20.18 -6.88
C GLY A 44 -19.66 -20.18 -7.48
N VAL A 45 -18.82 -19.19 -7.22
CA VAL A 45 -17.47 -19.08 -7.81
C VAL A 45 -16.55 -20.24 -7.41
N ARG A 46 -16.78 -20.87 -6.25
CA ARG A 46 -15.99 -22.01 -5.76
C ARG A 46 -16.49 -23.37 -6.25
N ARG A 47 -17.65 -23.43 -6.93
CA ARG A 47 -18.17 -24.68 -7.49
C ARG A 47 -17.29 -25.11 -8.66
N THR A 48 -17.05 -26.41 -8.80
CA THR A 48 -16.30 -26.97 -9.94
C THR A 48 -16.94 -26.64 -11.29
N THR A 49 -18.27 -26.47 -11.31
CA THR A 49 -19.07 -26.08 -12.48
C THR A 49 -19.21 -24.57 -12.66
N SER A 50 -18.43 -23.75 -11.93
CA SER A 50 -18.60 -22.30 -11.96
C SER A 50 -18.25 -21.70 -13.33
N LYS A 51 -19.17 -20.88 -13.87
CA LYS A 51 -18.92 -20.09 -15.08
C LYS A 51 -17.84 -19.02 -14.90
N PHE A 52 -17.45 -18.68 -13.67
CA PHE A 52 -16.47 -17.62 -13.41
C PHE A 52 -15.03 -18.15 -13.51
N GLY A 53 -14.78 -19.40 -13.12
CA GLY A 53 -13.45 -20.00 -13.11
C GLY A 53 -12.42 -19.14 -12.37
N ALA A 54 -11.19 -19.09 -12.88
CA ALA A 54 -10.09 -18.30 -12.31
C ALA A 54 -10.14 -16.80 -12.66
N ARG A 55 -11.14 -16.32 -13.41
CA ARG A 55 -11.21 -14.92 -13.87
C ARG A 55 -11.32 -13.91 -12.73
N LEU A 56 -11.93 -14.30 -11.61
CA LEU A 56 -12.11 -13.46 -10.43
C LEU A 56 -11.04 -13.71 -9.35
N GLU A 57 -9.91 -14.33 -9.71
CA GLU A 57 -8.75 -14.41 -8.83
C GLU A 57 -8.03 -13.05 -8.75
N PRO A 58 -7.26 -12.78 -7.68
CA PRO A 58 -6.51 -11.54 -7.54
C PRO A 58 -5.65 -11.20 -8.75
N PHE A 59 -5.45 -9.90 -8.95
CA PHE A 59 -4.63 -9.30 -10.01
C PHE A 59 -5.21 -9.44 -11.42
N GLY A 60 -6.39 -10.04 -11.61
CA GLY A 60 -7.03 -10.10 -12.92
C GLY A 60 -7.53 -8.73 -13.40
N HIS A 61 -7.25 -8.38 -14.65
CA HIS A 61 -7.95 -7.34 -15.41
C HIS A 61 -9.11 -7.98 -16.16
N VAL A 62 -10.32 -7.55 -15.82
CA VAL A 62 -11.56 -8.18 -16.25
C VAL A 62 -12.58 -7.16 -16.69
N ASP A 63 -13.43 -7.56 -17.61
CA ASP A 63 -14.66 -6.85 -17.94
C ASP A 63 -15.83 -7.54 -17.24
N LEU A 64 -16.64 -6.77 -16.51
CA LEU A 64 -17.65 -7.29 -15.62
C LEU A 64 -19.02 -6.70 -15.94
N GLN A 65 -20.03 -7.56 -15.93
CA GLN A 65 -21.42 -7.11 -15.80
C GLN A 65 -21.85 -7.23 -14.32
N LEU A 66 -22.17 -6.09 -13.71
CA LEU A 66 -22.57 -5.97 -12.31
C LEU A 66 -24.06 -5.66 -12.19
N ALA A 67 -24.70 -6.26 -11.18
CA ALA A 67 -26.06 -5.94 -10.76
C ALA A 67 -26.04 -5.25 -9.39
N GLY A 68 -26.41 -3.97 -9.34
CA GLY A 68 -26.41 -3.19 -8.10
C GLY A 68 -26.76 -1.72 -8.34
N ASP A 69 -26.38 -0.85 -7.41
CA ASP A 69 -26.52 0.60 -7.55
C ASP A 69 -25.13 1.25 -7.71
N PRO A 70 -24.74 1.66 -8.94
CA PRO A 70 -23.46 2.29 -9.19
C PRO A 70 -23.31 3.66 -8.51
N LYS A 71 -24.42 4.34 -8.17
CA LYS A 71 -24.42 5.65 -7.51
C LYS A 71 -24.48 5.56 -5.99
N GLY A 72 -24.83 4.39 -5.45
CA GLY A 72 -24.89 4.16 -4.00
C GLY A 72 -26.05 4.87 -3.29
N ASN A 73 -27.10 5.25 -4.03
CA ASN A 73 -28.29 5.93 -3.50
C ASN A 73 -29.24 4.98 -2.76
N VAL A 74 -29.11 3.66 -2.96
CA VAL A 74 -30.02 2.66 -2.42
C VAL A 74 -29.26 1.57 -1.65
N GLY A 75 -29.83 1.16 -0.51
CA GLY A 75 -29.21 0.52 0.67
C GLY A 75 -28.48 -0.82 0.54
N SER A 76 -27.94 -1.22 -0.61
CA SER A 76 -26.98 -2.33 -0.69
C SER A 76 -25.64 -1.84 -1.23
N SER A 77 -24.61 -1.85 -0.37
CA SER A 77 -23.22 -1.58 -0.77
C SER A 77 -22.64 -2.67 -1.68
N LEU A 78 -23.19 -3.89 -1.59
CA LEU A 78 -22.70 -5.06 -2.33
C LEU A 78 -23.40 -5.25 -3.66
N HIS A 79 -22.59 -5.25 -4.72
CA HIS A 79 -23.01 -5.60 -6.07
C HIS A 79 -23.04 -7.12 -6.23
N SER A 80 -23.64 -7.61 -7.30
CA SER A 80 -23.56 -9.03 -7.71
C SER A 80 -22.89 -9.12 -9.06
N VAL A 81 -21.90 -10.00 -9.20
CA VAL A 81 -21.30 -10.32 -10.51
C VAL A 81 -22.28 -11.20 -11.28
N SER A 82 -22.67 -10.75 -12.48
CA SER A 82 -23.57 -11.49 -13.36
C SER A 82 -22.82 -12.18 -14.51
N GLN A 83 -21.86 -11.49 -15.11
CA GLN A 83 -20.96 -11.98 -16.14
C GLN A 83 -19.54 -11.45 -15.91
N VAL A 84 -18.55 -12.19 -16.40
CA VAL A 84 -17.13 -11.81 -16.36
C VAL A 84 -16.44 -12.29 -17.63
N GLU A 85 -15.64 -11.44 -18.22
CA GLU A 85 -14.72 -11.74 -19.30
C GLU A 85 -13.30 -11.39 -18.83
N GLY A 86 -12.35 -12.30 -19.05
CA GLY A 86 -10.95 -12.04 -18.69
C GLY A 86 -10.30 -11.28 -19.82
N ILE A 87 -9.78 -10.08 -19.55
CA ILE A 87 -8.97 -9.33 -20.50
C ILE A 87 -7.51 -9.79 -20.35
N ASP A 88 -6.94 -9.62 -19.15
CA ASP A 88 -5.59 -10.08 -18.81
C ASP A 88 -5.57 -10.68 -17.40
N LEU A 89 -5.25 -11.97 -17.28
CA LEU A 89 -5.24 -12.68 -16.00
C LEU A 89 -3.80 -12.86 -15.49
N TYR A 90 -3.24 -11.81 -14.89
CA TYR A 90 -1.84 -11.79 -14.47
C TYR A 90 -1.50 -12.80 -13.36
N GLY A 91 -2.46 -13.17 -12.52
CA GLY A 91 -2.22 -14.01 -11.33
C GLY A 91 -1.45 -15.29 -11.61
N ARG A 92 -1.69 -15.98 -12.74
CA ARG A 92 -0.96 -17.21 -13.11
C ARG A 92 0.55 -16.97 -13.26
N ARG A 93 0.97 -15.79 -13.74
CA ARG A 93 2.38 -15.41 -13.92
C ARG A 93 3.06 -15.07 -12.58
N PHE A 94 2.28 -14.79 -11.54
CA PHE A 94 2.81 -14.44 -10.22
C PHE A 94 2.89 -15.64 -9.28
N LEU A 95 2.03 -16.66 -9.43
CA LEU A 95 1.98 -17.81 -8.50
C LEU A 95 3.31 -18.59 -8.37
N GLY A 96 4.16 -18.58 -9.40
CA GLY A 96 5.47 -19.25 -9.38
C GLY A 96 6.65 -18.34 -9.01
N ASP A 97 6.42 -17.05 -8.78
CA ASP A 97 7.45 -16.05 -8.54
C ASP A 97 7.09 -15.24 -7.29
N TYR A 98 7.70 -15.62 -6.16
CA TYR A 98 7.41 -15.03 -4.85
C TYR A 98 7.65 -13.50 -4.81
N PRO A 99 8.78 -12.96 -5.32
CA PRO A 99 8.95 -11.51 -5.47
C PRO A 99 7.80 -10.84 -6.23
N ARG A 100 7.40 -11.35 -7.40
CA ARG A 100 6.31 -10.76 -8.18
C ARG A 100 4.97 -10.85 -7.47
N TYR A 101 4.68 -11.98 -6.83
CA TYR A 101 3.44 -12.19 -6.09
C TYR A 101 3.29 -11.21 -4.92
N THR A 102 4.36 -11.02 -4.15
CA THR A 102 4.35 -10.11 -2.99
C THR A 102 4.30 -8.65 -3.42
N ALA A 103 4.99 -8.27 -4.49
CA ALA A 103 4.86 -6.94 -5.08
C ALA A 103 3.45 -6.66 -5.64
N ALA A 104 2.86 -7.61 -6.37
CA ALA A 104 1.48 -7.49 -6.86
C ALA A 104 0.47 -7.39 -5.71
N SER A 105 0.69 -8.13 -4.62
CA SER A 105 -0.11 -8.03 -3.40
C SER A 105 0.00 -6.65 -2.75
N ALA A 106 1.20 -6.07 -2.69
CA ALA A 106 1.42 -4.72 -2.17
C ALA A 106 0.79 -3.64 -3.05
N ILE A 107 0.86 -3.78 -4.37
CA ILE A 107 0.17 -2.91 -5.32
C ILE A 107 -1.35 -2.95 -5.09
N ALA A 108 -1.92 -4.15 -5.00
CA ALA A 108 -3.36 -4.33 -4.82
C ALA A 108 -3.86 -3.81 -3.46
N GLU A 109 -3.14 -4.09 -2.37
CA GLU A 109 -3.50 -3.56 -1.05
C GLU A 109 -3.37 -2.03 -1.00
N THR A 110 -2.29 -1.48 -1.59
CA THR A 110 -2.11 -0.02 -1.67
C THR A 110 -3.24 0.62 -2.49
N ALA A 111 -3.62 0.04 -3.64
CA ALA A 111 -4.75 0.52 -4.42
C ALA A 111 -6.04 0.57 -3.59
N GLU A 112 -6.30 -0.50 -2.81
CA GLU A 112 -7.45 -0.56 -1.91
C GLU A 112 -7.40 0.55 -0.84
N ARG A 113 -6.22 0.84 -0.28
CA ARG A 113 -6.03 1.87 0.75
C ARG A 113 -6.12 3.30 0.23
N LEU A 114 -5.64 3.55 -0.98
CA LEU A 114 -5.70 4.87 -1.61
C LEU A 114 -7.12 5.25 -2.08
N THR A 115 -8.07 4.31 -2.05
CA THR A 115 -9.50 4.56 -2.30
C THR A 115 -10.32 4.27 -1.04
N PRO A 116 -10.22 5.08 0.03
CA PRO A 116 -10.94 4.82 1.28
C PRO A 116 -12.46 4.85 1.08
N VAL A 117 -12.95 5.76 0.23
CA VAL A 117 -14.36 5.92 -0.14
C VAL A 117 -14.68 5.01 -1.34
N GLU A 118 -15.71 4.18 -1.21
CA GLU A 118 -16.22 3.39 -2.34
C GLU A 118 -16.96 4.30 -3.33
N ARG A 119 -17.00 3.92 -4.60
CA ARG A 119 -17.71 4.65 -5.67
C ARG A 119 -17.12 5.99 -6.10
N GLU A 120 -15.92 6.34 -5.64
CA GLU A 120 -15.16 7.48 -6.16
C GLU A 120 -14.21 7.02 -7.28
N PRO A 121 -14.50 7.33 -8.55
CA PRO A 121 -13.65 6.90 -9.65
C PRO A 121 -12.35 7.69 -9.69
N SER A 122 -11.24 6.95 -9.83
CA SER A 122 -9.92 7.51 -10.14
C SER A 122 -9.35 6.79 -11.34
N LEU A 123 -9.54 7.36 -12.53
CA LEU A 123 -8.99 6.81 -13.78
C LEU A 123 -7.47 6.73 -13.71
N ARG A 124 -6.82 7.73 -13.10
CA ARG A 124 -5.35 7.77 -12.93
C ARG A 124 -4.85 6.61 -12.07
N LEU A 125 -5.49 6.35 -10.93
CA LEU A 125 -5.09 5.22 -10.08
C LEU A 125 -5.37 3.88 -10.77
N PHE A 126 -6.54 3.73 -11.42
CA PHE A 126 -6.86 2.54 -12.19
C PHE A 126 -5.78 2.23 -13.25
N GLN A 127 -5.40 3.22 -14.06
CA GLN A 127 -4.35 3.06 -15.08
C GLN A 127 -2.98 2.78 -14.48
N LEU A 128 -2.64 3.44 -13.36
CA LEU A 128 -1.40 3.21 -12.63
C LEU A 128 -1.32 1.77 -12.10
N THR A 129 -2.38 1.27 -11.47
CA THR A 129 -2.45 -0.10 -10.95
C THR A 129 -2.38 -1.13 -12.09
N LEU A 130 -3.15 -0.93 -13.16
CA LEU A 130 -3.13 -1.82 -14.31
C LEU A 130 -1.75 -1.85 -14.99
N GLY A 131 -1.13 -0.68 -15.19
CA GLY A 131 0.21 -0.55 -15.76
C GLY A 131 1.28 -1.24 -14.92
N ALA A 132 1.25 -1.07 -13.60
CA ALA A 132 2.20 -1.73 -12.70
C ALA A 132 2.06 -3.25 -12.70
N LEU A 133 0.82 -3.78 -12.67
CA LEU A 133 0.59 -5.23 -12.77
C LEU A 133 1.05 -5.78 -14.13
N LYS A 134 0.82 -5.04 -15.21
CA LYS A 134 1.30 -5.42 -16.56
C LYS A 134 2.82 -5.46 -16.62
N ALA A 135 3.51 -4.41 -16.16
CA ALA A 135 4.97 -4.34 -16.14
C ALA A 135 5.60 -5.47 -15.30
N LEU A 136 5.03 -5.76 -14.11
CA LEU A 136 5.44 -6.92 -13.31
C LEU A 136 5.25 -8.24 -14.06
N SER A 137 4.15 -8.37 -14.79
CA SER A 137 3.82 -9.60 -15.51
C SER A 137 4.75 -9.87 -16.70
N LEU A 138 5.22 -8.80 -17.35
CA LEU A 138 6.14 -8.84 -18.49
C LEU A 138 7.60 -8.94 -18.03
N GLY A 139 7.91 -8.51 -16.81
CA GLY A 139 9.27 -8.49 -16.28
C GLY A 139 10.15 -7.45 -16.97
N GLU A 140 9.56 -6.33 -17.40
CA GLU A 140 10.27 -5.24 -18.12
C GLU A 140 11.34 -4.58 -17.23
N HIS A 141 11.08 -4.49 -15.93
CA HIS A 141 11.99 -3.90 -14.94
C HIS A 141 12.09 -4.80 -13.71
N ALA A 142 13.08 -4.52 -12.85
CA ALA A 142 13.19 -5.21 -11.57
C ALA A 142 11.92 -5.02 -10.72
N THR A 143 11.44 -6.09 -10.11
CA THR A 143 10.20 -6.12 -9.33
C THR A 143 10.10 -5.00 -8.29
N THR A 144 11.20 -4.72 -7.58
CA THR A 144 11.26 -3.65 -6.56
C THR A 144 11.13 -2.26 -7.18
N LEU A 145 11.70 -2.01 -8.35
CA LEU A 145 11.57 -0.73 -9.05
C LEU A 145 10.12 -0.48 -9.49
N VAL A 146 9.45 -1.50 -10.02
CA VAL A 146 8.03 -1.38 -10.42
C VAL A 146 7.16 -1.09 -9.20
N LEU A 147 7.39 -1.78 -8.08
CA LEU A 147 6.68 -1.52 -6.84
C LEU A 147 6.93 -0.11 -6.32
N ASP A 148 8.19 0.31 -6.20
CA ASP A 148 8.54 1.62 -5.64
C ASP A 148 8.02 2.77 -6.53
N ALA A 149 8.08 2.63 -7.86
CA ALA A 149 7.45 3.57 -8.79
C ALA A 149 5.93 3.65 -8.57
N TYR A 150 5.26 2.50 -8.42
CA TYR A 150 3.83 2.47 -8.15
C TYR A 150 3.50 3.16 -6.83
N LEU A 151 4.25 2.90 -5.75
CA LEU A 151 4.03 3.52 -4.44
C LEU A 151 4.25 5.03 -4.48
N LEU A 152 5.35 5.51 -5.07
CA LEU A 152 5.66 6.95 -5.19
C LEU A 152 4.59 7.69 -5.99
N ARG A 153 4.19 7.15 -7.15
CA ARG A 153 3.15 7.75 -8.00
C ARG A 153 1.77 7.63 -7.35
N GLY A 154 1.48 6.54 -6.66
CA GLY A 154 0.24 6.36 -5.90
C GLY A 154 0.10 7.38 -4.78
N MET A 155 1.16 7.58 -4.00
CA MET A 155 1.21 8.64 -2.97
C MET A 155 1.05 10.03 -3.60
N SER A 156 1.63 10.27 -4.77
CA SER A 156 1.46 11.53 -5.48
C SER A 156 0.00 11.78 -5.88
N LEU A 157 -0.72 10.75 -6.34
CA LEU A 157 -2.16 10.84 -6.63
C LEU A 157 -3.00 11.09 -5.37
N ALA A 158 -2.53 10.64 -4.21
CA ALA A 158 -3.19 10.85 -2.92
C ALA A 158 -2.80 12.17 -2.23
N GLY A 159 -1.89 12.97 -2.82
CA GLY A 159 -1.42 14.22 -2.23
C GLY A 159 -0.31 14.06 -1.18
N TRP A 160 0.33 12.89 -1.12
CA TRP A 160 1.40 12.55 -0.17
C TRP A 160 2.77 12.39 -0.85
N ALA A 161 2.96 13.04 -1.99
CA ALA A 161 4.22 12.99 -2.71
C ALA A 161 5.37 13.44 -1.78
N PRO A 162 6.45 12.65 -1.63
CA PRO A 162 7.60 13.13 -0.89
C PRO A 162 8.23 14.32 -1.61
N ALA A 163 8.66 15.34 -0.87
CA ALA A 163 9.45 16.43 -1.42
C ALA A 163 10.86 15.90 -1.79
N LEU A 164 11.25 16.00 -3.05
CA LEU A 164 12.55 15.50 -3.54
C LEU A 164 13.46 16.59 -4.09
N THR A 165 12.90 17.72 -4.54
CA THR A 165 13.61 18.81 -5.24
C THR A 165 13.69 20.11 -4.44
N ALA A 166 13.01 20.16 -3.30
CA ALA A 166 12.97 21.30 -2.40
C ALA A 166 12.80 20.80 -0.95
N CYS A 167 13.08 21.67 0.01
CA CYS A 167 12.88 21.35 1.41
C CYS A 167 11.38 21.20 1.70
N ALA A 168 11.00 20.08 2.32
CA ALA A 168 9.62 19.77 2.68
C ALA A 168 9.00 20.75 3.70
N VAL A 169 9.82 21.51 4.43
CA VAL A 169 9.38 22.44 5.49
C VAL A 169 9.33 23.88 4.97
N CYS A 170 10.45 24.41 4.49
CA CYS A 170 10.57 25.83 4.11
C CYS A 170 10.49 26.07 2.59
N GLY A 171 10.44 25.02 1.77
CA GLY A 171 10.35 25.14 0.32
C GLY A 171 11.65 25.54 -0.39
N THR A 172 12.77 25.73 0.33
CA THR A 172 14.06 26.07 -0.30
C THR A 172 14.42 25.05 -1.37
N PRO A 173 14.56 25.47 -2.65
CA PRO A 173 14.93 24.56 -3.73
C PRO A 173 16.32 23.96 -3.51
N GLY A 174 16.52 22.72 -3.92
CA GLY A 174 17.83 22.10 -3.89
C GLY A 174 17.83 20.61 -3.59
N ARG A 175 19.00 20.02 -3.84
CA ARG A 175 19.29 18.60 -3.57
C ARG A 175 19.72 18.45 -2.11
N HIS A 176 18.73 18.39 -1.22
CA HIS A 176 19.00 18.27 0.21
C HIS A 176 19.45 16.85 0.59
N ARG A 177 20.38 16.76 1.55
CA ARG A 177 21.04 15.49 1.94
C ARG A 177 20.37 14.77 3.11
N ALA A 178 19.33 15.36 3.69
CA ALA A 178 18.56 14.75 4.77
C ALA A 178 17.15 14.47 4.27
N PHE A 179 16.59 13.34 4.69
CA PHE A 179 15.22 12.94 4.39
C PHE A 179 14.49 12.66 5.70
N SER A 180 13.42 13.39 5.96
CA SER A 180 12.58 13.23 7.13
C SER A 180 11.19 12.79 6.68
N VAL A 181 10.84 11.55 7.02
CA VAL A 181 9.50 10.99 6.78
C VAL A 181 8.43 11.84 7.45
N PRO A 182 8.55 12.21 8.75
CA PRO A 182 7.57 13.09 9.39
C PRO A 182 7.45 14.48 8.77
N ALA A 183 8.56 15.03 8.24
CA ALA A 183 8.54 16.33 7.58
C ALA A 183 8.03 16.27 6.13
N GLY A 184 7.82 15.07 5.57
CA GLY A 184 7.28 14.90 4.23
C GLY A 184 8.31 14.78 3.11
N GLY A 185 9.61 14.60 3.40
CA GLY A 185 10.62 14.35 2.37
C GLY A 185 12.00 14.94 2.68
N ALA A 186 12.68 15.40 1.63
CA ALA A 186 13.99 16.02 1.71
C ALA A 186 13.94 17.33 2.51
N VAL A 187 14.91 17.57 3.41
CA VAL A 187 14.94 18.75 4.28
C VAL A 187 16.31 19.42 4.28
N CYS A 188 16.33 20.75 4.24
CA CYS A 188 17.56 21.53 4.28
C CYS A 188 18.25 21.42 5.66
N PRO A 189 19.52 21.83 5.79
CA PRO A 189 20.25 21.78 7.06
C PRO A 189 19.53 22.50 8.21
N ASP A 190 18.88 23.63 7.94
CA ASP A 190 18.22 24.47 8.95
C ASP A 190 16.90 23.85 9.45
N CYS A 191 16.19 23.13 8.58
CA CYS A 191 14.91 22.49 8.91
C CYS A 191 15.07 21.00 9.28
N ARG A 192 16.30 20.48 9.35
CA ARG A 192 16.56 19.06 9.60
C ARG A 192 16.22 18.69 11.06
N PRO A 193 15.22 17.84 11.33
CA PRO A 193 14.95 17.36 12.68
C PRO A 193 15.98 16.29 13.11
N PRO A 194 16.18 16.09 14.41
CA PRO A 194 16.91 14.93 14.93
C PRO A 194 16.32 13.61 14.40
N GLY A 195 17.17 12.65 14.03
CA GLY A 195 16.74 11.35 13.51
C GLY A 195 16.35 11.32 12.03
N ALA A 196 16.51 12.43 11.29
CA ALA A 196 16.38 12.42 9.83
C ALA A 196 17.38 11.44 9.20
N ALA A 197 16.92 10.70 8.18
CA ALA A 197 17.78 9.81 7.40
C ALA A 197 18.74 10.61 6.51
N HIS A 198 19.88 10.02 6.18
CA HIS A 198 20.89 10.59 5.29
C HIS A 198 21.14 9.68 4.08
N PRO A 199 20.16 9.57 3.16
CA PRO A 199 20.31 8.69 2.01
C PRO A 199 21.42 9.14 1.08
N ALA A 200 21.93 8.19 0.29
CA ALA A 200 22.83 8.53 -0.81
C ALA A 200 22.12 9.48 -1.81
N PRO A 201 22.83 10.45 -2.41
CA PRO A 201 22.22 11.32 -3.43
C PRO A 201 21.54 10.55 -4.57
N ALA A 202 22.16 9.44 -4.98
CA ALA A 202 21.62 8.53 -5.99
C ALA A 202 20.25 7.93 -5.61
N THR A 203 19.94 7.82 -4.32
CA THR A 203 18.64 7.31 -3.83
C THR A 203 17.54 8.34 -4.05
N ILE A 204 17.82 9.63 -3.81
CA ILE A 204 16.86 10.72 -4.12
C ILE A 204 16.69 10.88 -5.63
N ASP A 205 17.76 10.69 -6.40
CA ASP A 205 17.71 10.65 -7.86
C ASP A 205 16.85 9.48 -8.36
N LEU A 206 17.01 8.29 -7.77
CA LEU A 206 16.18 7.14 -8.08
C LEU A 206 14.70 7.40 -7.77
N MET A 207 14.38 7.95 -6.60
CA MET A 207 12.99 8.30 -6.26
C MET A 207 12.39 9.30 -7.26
N SER A 208 13.19 10.27 -7.72
CA SER A 208 12.78 11.25 -8.73
C SER A 208 12.56 10.60 -10.11
N ALA A 209 13.46 9.71 -10.52
CA ALA A 209 13.35 8.93 -11.76
C ALA A 209 12.10 8.02 -11.75
N LEU A 210 11.85 7.31 -10.64
CA LEU A 210 10.68 6.45 -10.49
C LEU A 210 9.37 7.25 -10.50
N THR A 211 9.35 8.44 -9.89
CA THR A 211 8.19 9.34 -9.89
C THR A 211 7.86 9.84 -11.29
N SER A 212 8.88 10.21 -12.08
CA SER A 212 8.72 10.74 -13.45
C SER A 212 8.62 9.68 -14.54
N GLY A 213 9.03 8.43 -14.27
CA GLY A 213 9.05 7.35 -15.26
C GLY A 213 10.30 7.28 -16.13
N ASP A 214 11.40 7.83 -15.65
CA ASP A 214 12.72 7.64 -16.24
C ASP A 214 13.27 6.25 -15.88
N TRP A 215 12.86 5.25 -16.65
CA TRP A 215 13.30 3.86 -16.46
C TRP A 215 14.77 3.65 -16.83
N GLN A 216 15.33 4.46 -17.73
CA GLN A 216 16.74 4.37 -18.10
C GLN A 216 17.63 4.66 -16.88
N VAL A 217 17.31 5.73 -16.13
CA VAL A 217 18.01 6.04 -14.88
C VAL A 217 17.71 4.98 -13.82
N ALA A 218 16.44 4.59 -13.66
CA ALA A 218 16.05 3.64 -12.62
C ALA A 218 16.74 2.27 -12.77
N ASP A 219 16.79 1.72 -13.99
CA ASP A 219 17.37 0.41 -14.28
C ASP A 219 18.91 0.40 -14.20
N ALA A 220 19.55 1.56 -14.35
CA ALA A 220 21.00 1.70 -14.19
C ALA A 220 21.46 1.74 -12.72
N THR A 221 20.54 1.87 -11.75
CA THR A 221 20.89 2.04 -10.33
C THR A 221 21.44 0.76 -9.69
N ALA A 222 22.40 0.90 -8.76
CA ALA A 222 22.96 -0.22 -8.01
C ALA A 222 21.97 -0.79 -6.98
N THR A 223 22.08 -2.09 -6.68
CA THR A 223 21.19 -2.79 -5.74
C THR A 223 21.10 -2.15 -4.35
N GLY A 224 22.22 -1.60 -3.83
CA GLY A 224 22.22 -0.89 -2.55
C GLY A 224 21.33 0.36 -2.54
N VAL A 225 21.39 1.15 -3.61
CA VAL A 225 20.55 2.35 -3.81
C VAL A 225 19.08 1.95 -3.91
N ARG A 226 18.77 0.87 -4.63
CA ARG A 226 17.40 0.34 -4.73
C ARG A 226 16.84 -0.06 -3.35
N ARG A 227 17.63 -0.78 -2.55
CA ARG A 227 17.21 -1.20 -1.19
C ARG A 227 16.96 0.00 -0.27
N GLU A 228 17.84 0.99 -0.28
CA GLU A 228 17.66 2.23 0.49
C GLU A 228 16.40 2.98 0.04
N CYS A 229 16.18 3.11 -1.27
CA CYS A 229 14.98 3.70 -1.86
C CYS A 229 13.72 2.96 -1.38
N SER A 230 13.65 1.64 -1.52
CA SER A 230 12.49 0.85 -1.08
C SER A 230 12.20 1.03 0.42
N GLY A 231 13.24 1.14 1.26
CA GLY A 231 13.11 1.41 2.68
C GLY A 231 12.45 2.76 2.97
N LEU A 232 12.95 3.83 2.32
CA LEU A 232 12.41 5.18 2.49
C LEU A 232 10.99 5.32 1.93
N VAL A 233 10.71 4.76 0.75
CA VAL A 233 9.38 4.77 0.13
C VAL A 233 8.37 4.05 1.02
N ALA A 234 8.72 2.87 1.54
CA ALA A 234 7.85 2.11 2.44
C ALA A 234 7.63 2.83 3.78
N ALA A 235 8.65 3.49 4.34
CA ALA A 235 8.52 4.27 5.56
C ALA A 235 7.63 5.51 5.35
N HIS A 236 7.82 6.24 4.25
CA HIS A 236 7.01 7.42 3.89
C HIS A 236 5.55 7.05 3.66
N LEU A 237 5.28 5.95 2.95
CA LEU A 237 3.92 5.45 2.76
C LEU A 237 3.27 5.06 4.08
N GLN A 238 3.97 4.31 4.93
CA GLN A 238 3.44 3.88 6.22
C GLN A 238 3.16 5.05 7.18
N TRP A 239 3.93 6.13 7.10
CA TRP A 239 3.68 7.33 7.89
C TRP A 239 2.35 8.00 7.54
N HIS A 240 2.02 8.07 6.24
CA HIS A 240 0.78 8.68 5.77
C HIS A 240 -0.43 7.75 5.90
N LEU A 241 -0.19 6.44 5.87
CA LEU A 241 -1.23 5.46 6.13
C LEU A 241 -1.42 5.26 7.64
N GLU A 242 -2.56 5.70 8.18
CA GLU A 242 -2.95 5.45 9.59
C GLU A 242 -2.92 3.95 9.99
N ARG A 243 -2.98 3.05 8.99
CA ARG A 243 -2.89 1.60 9.17
C ARG A 243 -1.85 1.03 8.21
N ALA A 244 -0.82 0.42 8.77
CA ALA A 244 0.25 -0.24 8.01
C ALA A 244 -0.32 -1.27 7.00
N LEU A 245 0.36 -1.37 5.85
CA LEU A 245 0.07 -2.39 4.84
C LEU A 245 0.57 -3.76 5.31
N ARG A 246 -0.28 -4.76 5.23
CA ARG A 246 0.04 -6.15 5.63
C ARG A 246 1.00 -6.82 4.67
N SER A 247 0.97 -6.40 3.40
CA SER A 247 1.78 -6.92 2.31
C SER A 247 3.21 -6.38 2.32
N LEU A 248 3.45 -5.16 2.80
CA LEU A 248 4.78 -4.53 2.75
C LEU A 248 5.89 -5.31 3.49
N PRO A 249 5.63 -5.93 4.65
CA PRO A 249 6.62 -6.80 5.30
C PRO A 249 6.93 -8.08 4.50
N LEU A 250 6.01 -8.52 3.63
CA LEU A 250 6.16 -9.74 2.82
C LEU A 250 6.91 -9.50 1.52
N VAL A 251 7.10 -8.24 1.11
CA VAL A 251 7.81 -7.90 -0.13
C VAL A 251 9.25 -8.35 -0.03
N ASP A 252 9.65 -9.23 -0.94
CA ASP A 252 11.04 -9.64 -1.09
C ASP A 252 11.85 -8.51 -1.73
N ARG A 253 12.78 -7.95 -0.95
CA ARG A 253 13.70 -6.89 -1.36
C ARG A 253 15.11 -7.44 -1.66
N GLY A 254 15.25 -8.75 -1.79
CA GLY A 254 16.49 -9.45 -2.11
C GLY A 254 17.48 -9.51 -0.95
N GLY A 255 17.01 -9.60 0.30
CA GLY A 255 17.85 -9.92 1.45
C GLY A 255 17.92 -11.43 1.70
N PRO A 256 18.95 -11.97 2.38
CA PRO A 256 18.88 -13.35 2.85
C PRO A 256 17.61 -13.54 3.70
N PRO A 257 16.97 -14.71 3.67
CA PRO A 257 15.74 -14.95 4.41
C PRO A 257 16.01 -14.68 5.88
N THR A 258 15.41 -13.62 6.43
CA THR A 258 15.41 -13.41 7.88
C THR A 258 14.45 -14.44 8.45
N GLY A 259 15.00 -15.59 8.80
CA GLY A 259 14.28 -16.72 9.33
C GLY A 259 13.83 -16.49 10.77
N ALA A 260 12.57 -16.84 10.99
CA ALA A 260 11.96 -17.38 12.19
C ALA A 260 11.76 -16.48 13.43
N PRO A 261 10.61 -16.62 14.12
CA PRO A 261 10.39 -16.03 15.43
C PRO A 261 11.37 -16.62 16.44
N ASP A 262 11.89 -15.75 17.30
CA ASP A 262 12.68 -16.07 18.48
C ASP A 262 11.92 -17.06 19.38
N THR A 263 12.13 -18.36 19.17
CA THR A 263 11.84 -19.38 20.17
C THR A 263 13.00 -19.39 21.15
N GLY A 264 12.93 -18.48 22.11
CA GLY A 264 13.81 -18.51 23.28
C GLY A 264 13.75 -19.89 23.96
N PRO A 265 14.86 -20.35 24.55
CA PRO A 265 14.93 -21.69 25.11
C PRO A 265 14.03 -21.81 26.35
N VAL A 266 13.15 -22.82 26.33
CA VAL A 266 12.46 -23.31 27.52
C VAL A 266 13.50 -24.07 28.37
N GLY A 267 14.19 -23.33 29.23
CA GLY A 267 15.08 -23.87 30.26
C GLY A 267 14.31 -24.10 31.56
N GLY A 268 14.35 -25.34 32.04
CA GLY A 268 13.62 -25.82 33.21
C GLY A 268 14.00 -25.18 34.54
N VAL A 269 13.06 -25.31 35.47
CA VAL A 269 13.16 -24.94 36.89
C VAL A 269 14.28 -25.73 37.58
N PRO A 270 15.07 -25.08 38.45
CA PRO A 270 15.20 -25.61 39.80
C PRO A 270 15.02 -24.54 40.89
N ALA A 271 14.64 -25.02 42.07
CA ALA A 271 14.43 -24.29 43.31
C ALA A 271 15.76 -23.88 43.99
N GLY A 272 15.73 -22.83 44.83
CA GLY A 272 16.74 -22.59 45.86
C GLY A 272 17.07 -21.12 46.16
N ASP A 273 16.45 -20.61 47.22
CA ASP A 273 16.82 -19.60 48.24
C ASP A 273 17.78 -18.41 48.04
N ASP A 274 17.34 -17.33 48.72
CA ASP A 274 18.03 -16.32 49.52
C ASP A 274 18.96 -15.24 48.95
N GLY A 275 18.62 -13.98 49.26
CA GLY A 275 19.58 -12.90 49.50
C GLY A 275 19.16 -11.52 49.01
N GLY A 276 19.16 -10.52 49.92
CA GLY A 276 18.80 -9.11 49.69
C GLY A 276 19.49 -8.43 48.49
N THR A 277 19.10 -7.24 48.03
CA THR A 277 19.09 -5.99 48.79
C THR A 277 18.47 -4.88 47.93
N ARG A 278 18.01 -3.83 48.60
CA ARG A 278 17.33 -2.61 48.12
C ARG A 278 18.08 -1.86 47.01
N GLY A 279 17.35 -1.34 46.03
CA GLY A 279 17.82 -0.33 45.07
C GLY A 279 16.65 0.43 44.43
N GLY A 280 16.47 1.70 44.80
CA GLY A 280 15.29 2.51 44.52
C GLY A 280 15.12 2.93 43.06
N ARG A 281 13.84 3.02 42.63
CA ARG A 281 13.47 3.67 41.36
C ARG A 281 13.28 5.16 41.59
N VAL A 282 14.12 5.96 40.93
CA VAL A 282 13.94 7.40 40.76
C VAL A 282 12.76 7.63 39.80
N ARG A 283 11.80 8.43 40.26
CA ARG A 283 10.60 8.83 39.53
C ARG A 283 10.92 10.16 38.82
N PRO A 284 10.59 10.34 37.52
CA PRO A 284 10.76 11.63 36.87
C PRO A 284 9.73 12.65 37.41
N PRO A 285 10.06 13.95 37.49
CA PRO A 285 9.19 14.96 38.06
C PRO A 285 7.97 15.25 37.17
N ARG A 286 6.82 15.44 37.83
CA ARG A 286 5.58 15.96 37.24
C ARG A 286 5.76 17.46 37.05
N VAL A 287 5.65 17.95 35.82
CA VAL A 287 5.53 19.38 35.53
C VAL A 287 4.09 19.78 35.86
N GLY A 288 3.95 20.66 36.86
CA GLY A 288 2.70 21.32 37.21
C GLY A 288 2.32 22.35 36.15
N VAL A 289 1.04 22.37 35.79
CA VAL A 289 0.45 23.41 34.95
C VAL A 289 -0.30 24.33 35.91
N GLU A 290 0.31 25.45 36.28
CA GLU A 290 -0.35 26.58 36.93
C GLU A 290 -0.22 27.78 35.98
N GLY A 291 -1.33 28.48 35.75
CA GLY A 291 -1.32 29.78 35.05
C GLY A 291 -2.47 29.96 34.05
N LEU A 292 -3.67 30.18 34.57
CA LEU A 292 -4.79 30.80 33.87
C LEU A 292 -4.63 32.34 33.89
N ASP A 293 -5.02 32.94 32.76
CA ASP A 293 -5.68 34.24 32.57
C ASP A 293 -4.92 35.58 32.72
N ARG A 294 -5.25 36.48 31.76
CA ARG A 294 -5.02 37.94 31.61
C ARG A 294 -3.98 38.27 30.53
N GLU A 295 -4.21 39.10 29.50
CA GLU A 295 -5.21 40.15 29.23
C GLU A 295 -5.37 40.33 27.71
N MET A 296 -6.59 40.65 27.27
CA MET A 296 -6.89 41.09 25.91
C MET A 296 -7.96 42.19 26.00
N THR A 297 -7.54 43.44 26.17
CA THR A 297 -8.34 44.63 25.83
C THR A 297 -7.43 45.84 25.62
N GLU A 298 -7.33 46.28 24.36
CA GLU A 298 -7.27 47.66 23.82
C GLU A 298 -6.56 47.68 22.46
#